data_AF-A0A8J1ZP67-F1
#
_entry.id   AF-A0A8J1ZP67-F1
#
_cell.length_a   1.000
_cell.length_b   1.000
_cell.length_c   1.000
_cell.angle_alpha   90.00
_cell.angle_beta   90.00
_cell.angle_gamma   90.00
#
_symmetry.space_group_name_H-M   'P 1'
#
loop_
_entity.id
_entity.type
_entity.pdbx_description
1 polymer ?
#
loop_
_entity_poly.entity_id
_entity_poly.type
_entity_poly.pdbx_seq_one_letter_code
_entity_poly.pdbx_strand_id
1 'polypeptide(L)'
;MLRLSCKRQAGGLLETIVPGYKDKVWNAYSREYKKFLIQRQNDQFEAGIAAHKRWGSMLTSYKAEEKKFEPSWKSRKPSVDWRRQEARGTLWAGKFYEGPPCPGAVIPSDYTPGNTFDRLTHDIREPFSEKEWAERKQYRHWDMVHLLYYGIGGFFLYRLSGEWPVVWC
;
A
#
# COMPACT_ATOMS: atom_id res chain seq x y z
N MET A 1 23.91 -34.11 -22.99
CA MET A 1 22.47 -34.39 -23.17
C MET A 1 21.66 -33.22 -22.63
N LEU A 2 21.18 -32.33 -23.50
CA LEU A 2 20.11 -31.40 -23.19
C LEU A 2 19.12 -31.51 -24.36
N ARG A 3 18.08 -32.32 -24.16
CA ARG A 3 16.91 -32.37 -25.05
C ARG A 3 16.15 -31.07 -24.82
N LEU A 4 16.41 -30.07 -25.66
CA LEU A 4 15.51 -28.92 -25.77
C LEU A 4 14.20 -29.43 -26.37
N SER A 5 13.22 -29.58 -25.48
CA SER A 5 11.80 -29.72 -25.80
C SER A 5 11.42 -28.66 -26.83
N CYS A 6 11.22 -29.07 -28.08
CA CYS A 6 10.69 -28.24 -29.14
C CYS A 6 9.25 -27.86 -28.78
N LYS A 7 9.08 -26.71 -28.10
CA LYS A 7 7.80 -26.01 -28.14
C LYS A 7 7.62 -25.54 -29.58
N ARG A 8 6.75 -26.22 -30.34
CA ARG A 8 6.24 -25.74 -31.64
C ARG A 8 5.46 -24.45 -31.40
N GLN A 9 6.18 -23.34 -31.31
CA GLN A 9 5.62 -22.02 -31.51
C GLN A 9 5.07 -22.02 -32.95
N ALA A 10 3.78 -21.72 -33.11
CA ALA A 10 3.14 -21.64 -34.41
C ALA A 10 3.96 -20.73 -35.34
N GLY A 11 4.69 -21.33 -36.28
CA GLY A 11 5.50 -20.63 -37.25
C GLY A 11 4.60 -19.84 -38.19
N GLY A 12 5.07 -18.67 -38.65
CA GLY A 12 4.35 -17.85 -39.62
C GLY A 12 3.97 -18.61 -40.89
N LEU A 13 3.00 -18.09 -41.64
CA LEU A 13 2.32 -18.69 -42.80
C LEU A 13 3.17 -19.61 -43.70
N LEU A 14 4.42 -19.23 -44.00
CA LEU A 14 5.34 -20.01 -44.84
C LEU A 14 5.77 -21.35 -44.24
N GLU A 15 5.90 -21.44 -42.91
CA GLU A 15 6.24 -22.68 -42.21
C GLU A 15 5.06 -23.68 -42.23
N THR A 16 3.83 -23.15 -42.31
CA THR A 16 2.59 -23.93 -42.42
C THR A 16 2.40 -24.47 -43.84
N ILE A 17 2.77 -23.68 -44.86
CA ILE A 17 2.66 -24.04 -46.28
C ILE A 17 3.80 -24.98 -46.70
N VAL A 18 5.02 -24.77 -46.21
CA VAL A 18 6.19 -25.63 -46.46
C VAL A 18 6.85 -25.98 -45.12
N PRO A 19 6.51 -27.14 -44.53
CA PRO A 19 7.11 -27.57 -43.27
C PRO A 19 8.64 -27.72 -43.42
N GLY A 20 9.39 -27.11 -42.50
CA GLY A 20 10.85 -27.18 -42.46
C GLY A 20 11.53 -26.40 -43.59
N TYR A 21 10.85 -25.44 -44.23
CA TYR A 21 11.46 -24.65 -45.31
C TYR A 21 12.72 -23.90 -44.82
N LYS A 22 12.73 -23.46 -43.56
CA LYS A 22 13.90 -22.80 -42.96
C LYS A 22 15.13 -23.71 -42.94
N ASP A 23 14.96 -24.98 -42.59
CA ASP A 23 16.04 -25.96 -42.58
C ASP A 23 16.51 -26.28 -44.01
N LYS A 24 15.58 -26.31 -44.99
CA LYS A 24 15.92 -26.50 -46.41
C LYS A 24 16.73 -25.33 -46.96
N VAL A 25 16.30 -24.09 -46.70
CA VAL A 25 17.01 -22.86 -47.08
C VAL A 25 18.35 -22.79 -46.37
N TRP A 26 18.39 -23.13 -45.07
CA TRP A 26 19.63 -23.22 -44.32
C TRP A 26 20.57 -24.21 -44.99
N ASN A 27 20.11 -25.42 -45.32
CA ASN A 27 20.94 -26.46 -45.93
C ASN A 27 21.48 -26.08 -47.32
N ALA A 28 20.73 -25.29 -48.10
CA ALA A 28 21.15 -24.79 -49.41
C ALA A 28 22.34 -23.82 -49.36
N TYR A 29 22.60 -23.17 -48.22
CA TYR A 29 23.74 -22.29 -48.09
C TYR A 29 25.07 -23.04 -48.03
N SER A 30 26.11 -22.43 -48.61
CA SER A 30 27.48 -22.92 -48.51
C SER A 30 27.94 -22.94 -47.04
N ARG A 31 28.89 -23.83 -46.73
CA ARG A 31 29.42 -23.98 -45.37
C ARG A 31 30.03 -22.67 -44.84
N GLU A 32 30.70 -21.91 -45.70
CA GLU A 32 31.30 -20.63 -45.33
C GLU A 32 30.23 -19.55 -45.05
N TYR A 33 29.15 -19.52 -45.83
CA TYR A 33 28.05 -18.58 -45.57
C TYR A 33 27.32 -18.88 -44.26
N LYS A 34 27.14 -20.16 -43.92
CA LYS A 34 26.60 -20.57 -42.60
C LYS A 34 27.46 -20.09 -41.45
N LYS A 35 28.79 -20.25 -41.54
CA LYS A 35 29.72 -19.75 -40.52
C LYS A 35 29.59 -18.24 -40.34
N PHE A 36 29.56 -17.49 -41.46
CA PHE A 36 29.36 -16.05 -41.43
C PHE A 36 28.06 -15.63 -40.73
N LEU A 37 26.94 -16.30 -41.04
CA LEU A 37 25.65 -16.00 -40.41
C LEU A 37 25.64 -16.32 -38.91
N ILE A 38 26.22 -17.46 -38.49
CA ILE A 38 26.36 -17.83 -37.08
C ILE A 38 27.21 -16.81 -36.35
N GLN A 39 28.36 -16.46 -36.93
CA GLN A 39 29.28 -15.48 -36.34
C GLN A 39 28.59 -14.11 -36.19
N ARG A 40 27.93 -13.63 -37.24
CA ARG A 40 27.15 -12.38 -37.18
C ARG A 40 26.08 -12.39 -36.08
N GLN A 41 25.37 -13.51 -35.90
CA GLN A 41 24.36 -13.61 -34.84
C GLN A 41 24.98 -13.65 -33.44
N ASN A 42 26.11 -14.35 -33.28
CA ASN A 42 26.86 -14.36 -32.01
C ASN A 42 27.40 -12.97 -31.69
N ASP A 43 27.99 -12.26 -32.66
CA ASP A 43 28.51 -10.91 -32.49
C ASP A 43 27.40 -9.93 -32.06
N GLN A 44 26.21 -10.04 -32.66
CA GLN A 44 25.05 -9.24 -32.25
C GLN A 44 24.58 -9.56 -30.83
N PHE A 45 24.59 -10.83 -30.44
CA PHE A 45 24.24 -11.26 -29.09
C PHE A 45 25.26 -10.75 -28.06
N GLU A 46 26.55 -10.90 -28.33
CA GLU A 46 27.63 -10.41 -27.48
C GLU A 46 27.65 -8.89 -27.35
N ALA A 47 27.33 -8.16 -28.43
CA ALA A 47 27.16 -6.71 -28.39
C ALA A 47 26.05 -6.30 -27.41
N GLY A 48 24.94 -7.05 -27.35
CA GLY A 48 23.87 -6.84 -26.37
C GLY A 48 24.33 -7.04 -24.92
N ILE A 49 25.12 -8.09 -24.66
CA ILE A 49 25.70 -8.35 -23.34
C ILE A 49 26.68 -7.24 -22.95
N ALA A 50 27.54 -6.81 -23.89
CA ALA A 50 28.49 -5.72 -23.65
C ALA A 50 27.77 -4.41 -23.30
N ALA A 51 26.67 -4.10 -23.99
CA ALA A 51 25.83 -2.95 -23.66
C ALA A 51 25.23 -3.06 -22.23
N HIS A 52 24.71 -4.23 -21.84
CA HIS A 52 24.22 -4.45 -20.48
C HIS A 52 25.32 -4.31 -19.42
N LYS A 53 26.51 -4.84 -19.67
CA LYS A 53 27.66 -4.69 -18.75
C LYS A 53 28.06 -3.23 -18.59
N ARG A 54 28.04 -2.45 -19.69
CA ARG A 54 28.29 -1.00 -19.66
C ARG A 54 27.28 -0.26 -18.77
N TRP A 55 25.99 -0.59 -18.90
CA TRP A 55 24.94 -0.04 -18.03
C TRP A 55 25.12 -0.45 -16.57
N GLY A 56 25.45 -1.72 -16.31
CA GLY A 56 25.77 -2.19 -14.96
C GLY A 56 26.89 -1.39 -14.32
N SER A 57 27.99 -1.17 -15.07
CA SER A 57 29.11 -0.35 -14.61
C SER A 57 28.70 1.09 -14.30
N MET A 58 27.87 1.70 -15.16
CA MET A 58 27.38 3.06 -14.98
C MET A 58 26.50 3.18 -13.72
N LEU A 59 25.58 2.23 -13.51
CA LEU A 59 24.74 2.20 -12.31
C LEU A 59 25.59 2.01 -11.04
N THR A 60 26.60 1.13 -11.07
CA THR A 60 27.50 0.95 -9.92
C THR A 60 28.36 2.17 -9.64
N SER A 61 28.79 2.93 -10.66
CA SER A 61 29.50 4.19 -10.42
C SER A 61 28.61 5.24 -9.73
N TYR A 62 27.31 5.23 -10.02
CA TYR A 62 26.37 6.17 -9.42
C TYR A 62 26.01 5.83 -7.98
N LYS A 63 26.16 4.56 -7.55
CA LYS A 63 25.86 4.12 -6.17
C LYS A 63 26.67 4.87 -5.10
N ALA A 64 27.89 5.28 -5.41
CA ALA A 64 28.72 6.06 -4.50
C ALA A 64 28.17 7.49 -4.30
N GLU A 65 27.60 8.09 -5.34
CA GLU A 65 26.95 9.40 -5.26
C GLU A 65 25.59 9.28 -4.56
N GLU A 66 24.79 8.25 -4.87
CA GLU A 66 23.49 7.99 -4.21
C GLU A 66 23.62 7.92 -2.69
N LYS A 67 24.69 7.29 -2.18
CA LYS A 67 24.97 7.18 -0.75
C LYS A 67 25.17 8.54 -0.06
N LYS A 68 25.68 9.55 -0.78
CA LYS A 68 25.85 10.91 -0.22
C LYS A 68 24.51 11.61 0.00
N PHE A 69 23.49 11.21 -0.76
CA PHE A 69 22.13 11.72 -0.66
C PHE A 69 21.22 10.78 0.16
N GLU A 70 21.78 9.79 0.86
CA GLU A 70 20.99 8.88 1.69
C GLU A 70 20.32 9.66 2.83
N PRO A 71 18.98 9.60 2.96
CA PRO A 71 18.28 10.33 3.99
C PRO A 71 18.67 9.83 5.38
N SER A 72 18.76 10.76 6.32
CA SER A 72 19.10 10.42 7.70
C SER A 72 18.07 9.49 8.34
N TRP A 73 18.52 8.64 9.27
CA TRP A 73 17.63 7.74 10.01
C TRP A 73 16.52 8.49 10.78
N LYS A 74 16.78 9.73 11.18
CA LYS A 74 15.84 10.56 11.94
C LYS A 74 14.58 10.91 11.15
N SER A 75 14.69 11.04 9.83
CA SER A 75 13.58 11.42 8.95
C SER A 75 12.89 10.22 8.29
N ARG A 76 13.15 8.99 8.77
CA ARG A 76 12.47 7.80 8.25
C ARG A 76 10.98 7.82 8.60
N LYS A 77 10.17 7.17 7.78
CA LYS A 77 8.77 6.90 8.11
C LYS A 77 8.70 6.15 9.46
N PRO A 78 7.96 6.65 10.47
CA PRO A 78 7.93 6.05 11.80
C PRO A 78 7.05 4.80 11.91
N SER A 79 6.68 4.19 10.78
CA SER A 79 5.81 3.01 10.72
C SER A 79 6.38 1.92 9.84
N VAL A 80 5.98 0.68 10.14
CA VAL A 80 6.35 -0.51 9.39
C VAL A 80 5.18 -0.91 8.49
N ASP A 81 5.48 -1.53 7.35
CA ASP A 81 4.45 -2.04 6.44
C ASP A 81 3.65 -3.20 7.08
N TRP A 82 2.35 -3.27 6.77
CA TRP A 82 1.45 -4.25 7.38
C TRP A 82 1.84 -5.70 7.09
N ARG A 83 2.40 -6.00 5.91
CA ARG A 83 2.88 -7.37 5.56
C ARG A 83 4.04 -7.79 6.44
N ARG A 84 4.98 -6.88 6.71
CA ARG A 84 6.09 -7.14 7.62
C ARG A 84 5.61 -7.23 9.07
N GLN A 85 4.60 -6.46 9.46
CA GLN A 85 3.97 -6.61 10.78
C GLN A 85 3.27 -7.97 10.91
N GLU A 86 2.56 -8.42 9.88
CA GLU A 86 1.89 -9.72 9.82
C GLU A 86 2.89 -10.87 9.93
N ALA A 87 3.96 -10.83 9.11
CA ALA A 87 5.03 -11.83 9.16
C ALA A 87 5.77 -11.86 10.51
N ARG A 88 5.81 -10.74 11.23
CA ARG A 88 6.38 -10.66 12.59
C ARG A 88 5.41 -11.06 13.69
N GLY A 89 4.13 -11.27 13.38
CA GLY A 89 3.08 -11.47 14.38
C GLY A 89 2.82 -10.24 15.25
N THR A 90 3.19 -9.04 14.78
CA THR A 90 2.98 -7.77 15.48
C THR A 90 1.84 -6.94 14.89
N LEU A 91 1.19 -7.42 13.83
CA LEU A 91 0.04 -6.75 13.24
C LEU A 91 -1.14 -6.85 14.20
N TRP A 92 -1.71 -5.70 14.54
CA TRP A 92 -2.92 -5.64 15.34
C TRP A 92 -4.02 -4.98 14.52
N ALA A 93 -5.14 -5.68 14.36
CA ALA A 93 -6.26 -5.25 13.54
C ALA A 93 -7.57 -5.31 14.34
N GLY A 94 -8.49 -4.38 14.07
CA GLY A 94 -9.89 -4.52 14.51
C GLY A 94 -10.38 -3.63 15.65
N LYS A 95 -9.64 -2.61 16.12
CA LYS A 95 -10.26 -1.51 16.89
C LYS A 95 -10.06 -0.16 16.19
N PHE A 96 -11.19 0.52 15.98
CA PHE A 96 -11.27 1.87 15.40
C PHE A 96 -11.29 2.97 16.48
N TYR A 97 -11.46 2.60 17.74
CA TYR A 97 -11.58 3.53 18.86
C TYR A 97 -10.76 3.04 20.05
N GLU A 98 -10.07 3.97 20.69
CA GLU A 98 -9.30 3.76 21.91
C GLU A 98 -10.25 3.75 23.12
N GLY A 99 -9.99 2.88 24.10
CA GLY A 99 -10.76 2.87 25.33
C GLY A 99 -10.55 4.15 26.15
N PRO A 100 -11.38 4.40 27.16
CA PRO A 100 -11.18 5.54 28.07
C PRO A 100 -9.81 5.45 28.76
N PRO A 101 -9.24 6.57 29.22
CA PRO A 101 -7.96 6.59 29.92
C PRO A 101 -7.98 5.64 31.12
N CYS A 102 -6.84 4.97 31.36
CA CYS A 102 -6.64 4.13 32.54
C CYS A 102 -6.83 4.96 33.83
N PRO A 103 -7.36 4.38 34.93
CA PRO A 103 -7.41 5.07 36.22
C PRO A 103 -6.02 5.60 36.63
N GLY A 104 -5.90 6.92 36.81
CA GLY A 104 -4.64 7.58 37.16
C GLY A 104 -3.75 7.98 35.98
N ALA A 105 -4.12 7.65 34.73
CA ALA A 105 -3.42 8.10 33.54
C ALA A 105 -4.03 9.39 32.98
N VAL A 106 -3.17 10.32 32.54
CA VAL A 106 -3.55 11.57 31.87
C VAL A 106 -3.86 11.32 30.38
N ILE A 107 -3.35 10.22 29.82
CA ILE A 107 -3.42 9.88 28.40
C ILE A 107 -4.50 8.82 28.19
N PRO A 108 -5.29 8.86 27.09
CA PRO A 108 -6.20 7.78 26.70
C PRO A 108 -5.50 6.42 26.67
N SER A 109 -6.28 5.35 26.79
CA SER A 109 -5.72 4.01 26.63
C SER A 109 -5.18 3.83 25.21
N ASP A 110 -4.00 3.24 25.07
CA ASP A 110 -3.33 3.02 23.78
C ASP A 110 -3.26 1.51 23.47
N TYR A 111 -3.03 1.18 22.20
CA TYR A 111 -2.89 -0.18 21.67
C TYR A 111 -1.64 -0.92 22.15
N THR A 112 -0.79 -0.25 22.92
CA THR A 112 0.43 -0.82 23.48
C THR A 112 0.12 -1.78 24.63
N PRO A 113 0.82 -2.94 24.73
CA PRO A 113 0.62 -3.89 25.81
C PRO A 113 0.76 -3.22 27.18
N GLY A 114 -0.22 -3.46 28.07
CA GLY A 114 -0.26 -2.87 29.40
C GLY A 114 -0.84 -1.45 29.48
N ASN A 115 -1.20 -0.84 28.35
CA ASN A 115 -1.81 0.49 28.30
C ASN A 115 -3.26 0.49 27.80
N THR A 116 -3.88 -0.69 27.72
CA THR A 116 -5.28 -0.87 27.34
C THR A 116 -6.13 -0.97 28.60
N PHE A 117 -7.11 -0.06 28.75
CA PHE A 117 -8.12 -0.17 29.81
C PHE A 117 -9.38 -0.79 29.22
N ASP A 118 -9.67 -2.02 29.63
CA ASP A 118 -10.91 -2.68 29.28
C ASP A 118 -11.81 -2.80 30.52
N ARG A 119 -12.92 -2.07 30.50
CA ARG A 119 -13.91 -2.11 31.58
C ARG A 119 -14.57 -3.47 31.71
N LEU A 120 -14.60 -4.27 30.63
CA LEU A 120 -15.17 -5.61 30.64
C LEU A 120 -14.28 -6.63 31.34
N THR A 121 -12.97 -6.36 31.48
CA THR A 121 -12.03 -7.28 32.14
C THR A 121 -11.77 -6.93 33.60
N HIS A 122 -11.78 -5.64 33.97
CA HIS A 122 -11.38 -5.22 35.31
C HIS A 122 -12.49 -5.34 36.35
N ASP A 123 -13.74 -4.97 36.02
CA ASP A 123 -14.84 -4.94 36.99
C ASP A 123 -16.16 -5.45 36.38
N ILE A 124 -16.26 -6.77 36.17
CA ILE A 124 -17.48 -7.41 35.62
C ILE A 124 -18.70 -7.13 36.53
N ARG A 125 -18.49 -6.98 37.84
CA ARG A 125 -19.56 -6.71 38.81
C ARG A 125 -19.97 -5.24 38.86
N GLU A 126 -19.03 -4.31 38.74
CA GLU A 126 -19.26 -2.87 38.89
C GLU A 126 -18.43 -2.08 37.87
N PRO A 127 -18.77 -2.11 36.58
CA PRO A 127 -17.98 -1.48 35.51
C PRO A 127 -17.96 0.06 35.56
N PHE A 128 -18.75 0.65 36.48
CA PHE A 128 -18.85 2.08 36.70
C PHE A 128 -18.80 2.36 38.20
N SER A 129 -18.01 3.36 38.58
CA SER A 129 -18.05 3.88 39.96
C SER A 129 -19.44 4.44 40.29
N GLU A 130 -19.81 4.47 41.57
CA GLU A 130 -21.11 5.02 42.01
C GLU A 130 -21.32 6.47 41.55
N LYS A 131 -20.26 7.28 41.52
CA LYS A 131 -20.28 8.68 41.03
C LYS A 131 -20.57 8.74 39.54
N GLU A 132 -19.83 7.98 38.73
CA GLU A 132 -20.06 7.90 37.29
C GLU A 132 -21.46 7.35 36.99
N TRP A 133 -21.94 6.41 37.81
CA TRP A 133 -23.29 5.86 37.68
C TRP A 133 -24.38 6.89 37.98
N ALA A 134 -24.18 7.73 39.00
CA ALA A 134 -25.08 8.81 39.34
C ALA A 134 -25.17 9.86 38.21
N GLU A 135 -24.04 10.20 37.59
CA GLU A 135 -23.98 11.11 36.43
C GLU A 135 -24.67 10.51 35.21
N ARG A 136 -24.37 9.25 34.86
CA ARG A 136 -24.96 8.57 33.71
C ARG A 136 -26.48 8.46 33.78
N LYS A 137 -27.06 8.33 34.99
CA LYS A 137 -28.51 8.32 35.18
C LYS A 137 -29.19 9.60 34.69
N GLN A 138 -28.48 10.72 34.68
CA GLN A 138 -29.01 12.00 34.19
C GLN A 138 -29.20 12.00 32.66
N TYR A 139 -28.46 11.16 31.93
CA TYR A 139 -28.47 11.08 30.47
C TYR A 139 -29.23 9.85 29.94
N ARG A 140 -30.24 9.38 30.67
CA ARG A 140 -31.01 8.18 30.29
C ARG A 140 -31.86 8.38 29.03
N HIS A 141 -32.30 9.61 28.81
CA HIS A 141 -33.16 10.00 27.69
C HIS A 141 -32.55 11.19 26.98
N TRP A 142 -32.91 11.34 25.70
CA TRP A 142 -32.56 12.53 24.96
C TRP A 142 -33.25 13.75 25.58
N ASP A 143 -32.47 14.79 25.82
CA ASP A 143 -33.00 16.05 26.34
C ASP A 143 -33.65 16.85 25.20
N MET A 144 -34.94 16.58 24.99
CA MET A 144 -35.73 17.21 23.93
C MET A 144 -35.92 18.72 24.17
N VAL A 145 -35.88 19.17 25.43
CA VAL A 145 -36.05 20.57 25.78
C VAL A 145 -34.82 21.36 25.32
N HIS A 146 -33.62 20.90 25.68
CA HIS A 146 -32.38 21.52 25.20
C HIS A 146 -32.22 21.40 23.70
N LEU A 147 -32.54 20.24 23.10
CA LEU A 147 -32.52 20.08 21.64
C LEU A 147 -33.42 21.10 20.94
N LEU A 148 -34.64 21.32 21.46
CA LEU A 148 -35.58 22.30 20.92
C LEU A 148 -35.06 23.73 21.07
N TYR A 149 -34.54 24.10 22.25
CA TYR A 149 -33.97 25.42 22.48
C TYR A 149 -32.81 25.73 21.54
N TYR A 150 -31.86 24.78 21.38
CA TYR A 150 -30.74 24.95 20.46
C TYR A 150 -31.19 24.95 19.00
N GLY A 151 -32.17 24.11 18.64
CA GLY A 151 -32.72 24.05 17.29
C GLY A 151 -33.42 25.37 16.89
N ILE A 152 -34.31 25.88 17.75
CA ILE A 152 -35.01 27.15 17.51
C ILE A 152 -34.03 28.33 17.53
N GLY A 153 -33.13 28.38 18.51
CA GLY A 153 -32.11 29.42 18.59
C GLY A 153 -31.22 29.45 17.36
N GLY A 154 -30.73 28.29 16.92
CA GLY A 154 -29.95 28.14 15.69
C GLY A 154 -30.73 28.55 14.44
N PHE A 155 -32.01 28.19 14.35
CA PHE A 155 -32.88 28.60 13.25
C PHE A 155 -33.04 30.12 13.16
N PHE A 156 -33.33 30.79 14.28
CA PHE A 156 -33.47 32.24 14.30
C PHE A 156 -32.15 32.95 14.01
N LEU A 157 -31.04 32.47 14.57
CA LEU A 157 -29.71 33.01 14.26
C LEU A 157 -29.43 32.92 12.77
N TYR A 158 -29.61 31.73 12.17
CA TYR A 158 -29.48 31.54 10.72
C TYR A 158 -30.38 32.49 9.93
N ARG A 159 -31.63 32.64 10.35
CA ARG A 159 -32.63 33.42 9.59
C ARG A 159 -32.40 34.91 9.67
N LEU A 160 -31.87 35.40 10.79
CA LEU A 160 -31.50 36.80 11.01
C LEU A 160 -30.13 37.15 10.40
N SER A 161 -29.19 36.20 10.36
CA SER A 161 -27.86 36.44 9.79
C SER A 161 -27.82 36.33 8.26
N GLY A 162 -28.80 35.67 7.64
CA GLY A 162 -28.90 35.58 6.19
C GLY A 162 -29.60 36.80 5.60
N GLU A 163 -29.02 37.39 4.56
CA GLU A 163 -29.68 38.43 3.76
C GLU A 163 -30.52 37.78 2.66
N TRP A 164 -31.80 38.16 2.58
CA TRP A 164 -32.74 37.62 1.60
C TRP A 164 -33.42 38.78 0.88
N PRO A 165 -33.27 38.91 -0.45
CA PRO A 165 -33.91 39.99 -1.18
C PRO A 165 -35.43 39.78 -1.17
N VAL A 166 -36.17 40.81 -0.78
CA VAL A 166 -37.63 40.86 -0.83
C VAL A 166 -38.03 42.01 -1.74
N VAL A 167 -38.85 41.73 -2.75
CA VAL A 167 -39.40 42.74 -3.65
C VAL A 167 -40.60 43.39 -2.95
N TRP A 168 -40.64 44.72 -2.90
CA TRP A 168 -41.76 45.50 -2.36
C TRP A 168 -42.35 46.34 -3.51
N CYS A 169 -43.66 46.21 -3.76
CA CYS A 169 -44.44 47.03 -4.69
C CYS A 169 -45.21 48.14 -3.96
#